data_AF-A0A0F9CZ03-F1
#
_entry.id   AF-A0A0F9CZ03-F1
#
_cell.length_a   1.000
_cell.length_b   1.000
_cell.length_c   1.000
_cell.angle_alpha   90.00
_cell.angle_beta   90.00
_cell.angle_gamma   90.00
#
_symmetry.space_group_name_H-M   'P 1'
#
loop_
_entity.id
_entity.type
_entity.pdbx_description
1 polymer ?
#
loop_
_entity_poly.entity_id
_entity_poly.type
_entity_poly.pdbx_seq_one_letter_code
_entity_poly.pdbx_strand_id
1 'polypeptide(L)'
;MHPPRFIQTIKVYQVFGTTATEDVDALVLGEQLIETIGDMIDAVDGHTNRDNIQEWLKKLRVGDVQKISDAVAELSDWGAEPTASVECKDCGEKFDLTVPVNPVSFFM
;
A
#
# COMPACT_ATOMS: atom_id res chain seq x y z
N MET A 1 -8.79 -10.09 -3.23
CA MET A 1 -7.84 -8.98 -3.13
C MET A 1 -7.82 -8.60 -1.68
N HIS A 2 -6.63 -8.56 -1.10
CA HIS A 2 -6.46 -8.26 0.31
C HIS A 2 -5.66 -6.95 0.46
N PRO A 3 -5.81 -6.23 1.58
CA PRO A 3 -5.02 -5.03 1.85
C PRO A 3 -3.52 -5.35 1.84
N PRO A 4 -2.67 -4.34 1.58
CA PRO A 4 -1.23 -4.54 1.61
C PRO A 4 -0.79 -4.89 3.03
N ARG A 5 -0.05 -5.97 3.18
CA ARG A 5 0.60 -6.37 4.44
C ARG A 5 1.81 -5.48 4.69
N PHE A 6 2.26 -5.41 5.94
CA PHE A 6 3.43 -4.59 6.34
C PHE A 6 4.66 -4.73 5.41
N ILE A 7 4.99 -5.95 4.99
CA ILE A 7 6.13 -6.19 4.08
C ILE A 7 5.91 -5.58 2.68
N GLN A 8 4.68 -5.58 2.19
CA GLN A 8 4.30 -4.97 0.91
C GLN A 8 4.32 -3.45 1.04
N THR A 9 3.83 -2.91 2.16
CA THR A 9 3.92 -1.48 2.48
C THR A 9 5.38 -1.01 2.51
N ILE A 10 6.28 -1.74 3.19
CA ILE A 10 7.72 -1.40 3.20
C ILE A 10 8.30 -1.42 1.79
N LYS A 11 8.03 -2.46 0.99
CA LYS A 11 8.51 -2.53 -0.41
C LYS A 11 8.07 -1.28 -1.19
N VAL A 12 6.80 -0.88 -1.08
CA VAL A 12 6.26 0.32 -1.72
C VAL A 12 7.00 1.59 -1.28
N TYR A 13 7.22 1.78 0.03
CA TYR A 13 7.96 2.94 0.53
C TYR A 13 9.45 2.91 0.17
N GLN A 14 10.08 1.73 0.08
CA GLN A 14 11.47 1.60 -0.37
C GLN A 14 11.60 1.97 -1.86
N VAL A 15 10.64 1.54 -2.68
CA VAL A 15 10.51 1.91 -4.09
C VAL A 15 10.32 3.43 -4.24
N PHE A 16 9.45 4.04 -3.43
CA PHE A 16 9.24 5.49 -3.45
C PHE A 16 10.35 6.30 -2.75
N GLY A 17 11.12 5.71 -1.85
CA GLY A 17 12.24 6.35 -1.15
C GLY A 17 13.55 6.32 -1.94
N THR A 18 13.73 5.33 -2.82
CA THR A 18 14.92 5.21 -3.69
C THR A 18 14.93 6.19 -4.86
N THR A 19 13.78 6.76 -5.24
CA THR A 19 13.69 7.82 -6.27
C THR A 19 14.42 9.11 -5.89
N ALA A 20 14.82 9.28 -4.62
CA ALA A 20 15.55 10.46 -4.17
C ALA A 20 17.07 10.42 -4.41
N THR A 21 17.67 9.26 -4.77
CA THR A 21 19.15 9.15 -4.76
C THR A 21 19.84 8.45 -5.93
N GLU A 22 19.19 7.66 -6.79
CA GLU A 22 19.89 7.00 -7.91
C GLU A 22 19.01 6.88 -9.17
N ASP A 23 19.66 6.79 -10.35
CA ASP A 23 19.05 6.45 -11.65
C ASP A 23 18.43 5.04 -11.59
N VAL A 24 17.29 4.91 -10.90
CA VAL A 24 16.51 3.67 -10.89
C VAL A 24 15.86 3.55 -12.26
N ASP A 25 16.28 2.54 -13.02
CA ASP A 25 15.72 2.22 -14.32
C ASP A 25 14.21 2.06 -14.19
N ALA A 26 13.44 2.85 -14.95
CA ALA A 26 11.98 2.88 -14.90
C ALA A 26 11.36 1.49 -15.15
N LEU A 27 12.10 0.60 -15.84
CA LEU A 27 11.75 -0.80 -16.01
C LEU A 27 11.75 -1.57 -14.69
N VAL A 28 12.79 -1.41 -13.86
CA VAL A 28 12.93 -2.10 -12.56
C VAL A 28 11.84 -1.63 -11.60
N LEU A 29 11.53 -0.33 -11.63
CA LEU A 29 10.43 0.25 -10.85
C LEU A 29 9.08 -0.37 -11.24
N GLY A 30 8.83 -0.52 -12.55
CA GLY A 30 7.61 -1.12 -13.07
C GLY A 30 7.45 -2.59 -12.66
N GLU A 31 8.54 -3.37 -12.67
CA GLU A 31 8.52 -4.77 -12.25
C GLU A 31 8.21 -4.93 -10.76
N GLN A 32 8.81 -4.10 -9.90
CA GLN A 32 8.55 -4.14 -8.46
C GLN A 32 7.11 -3.75 -8.11
N LEU A 33 6.54 -2.80 -8.86
CA LEU A 33 5.16 -2.37 -8.68
C LEU A 33 4.17 -3.46 -9.09
N ILE A 34 4.45 -4.15 -10.20
CA ILE A 34 3.67 -5.32 -10.65
C ILE A 34 3.77 -6.48 -9.66
N GLU A 35 4.96 -6.76 -9.12
CA GLU A 35 5.14 -7.81 -8.10
C GLU A 35 4.30 -7.51 -6.86
N THR A 36 4.37 -6.26 -6.39
CA THR A 36 3.61 -5.81 -5.21
C THR A 36 2.10 -5.94 -5.43
N ILE A 37 1.59 -5.51 -6.59
CA ILE A 37 0.17 -5.66 -6.93
C ILE A 37 -0.22 -7.13 -7.03
N GLY A 38 0.62 -7.97 -7.65
CA GLY A 38 0.38 -9.41 -7.76
C GLY A 38 0.29 -10.08 -6.39
N ASP A 39 1.11 -9.65 -5.43
CA ASP A 39 1.08 -10.14 -4.06
C ASP A 39 -0.18 -9.73 -3.27
N MET A 40 -0.99 -8.80 -3.78
CA MET A 40 -2.28 -8.40 -3.18
C MET A 40 -3.50 -9.11 -3.80
N ILE A 41 -3.30 -9.80 -4.93
CA ILE A 41 -4.35 -10.49 -5.67
C ILE A 41 -4.39 -11.96 -5.25
N ASP A 42 -5.45 -12.36 -4.55
CA ASP A 42 -5.66 -13.76 -4.14
C ASP A 42 -6.00 -14.68 -5.32
N ALA A 43 -6.88 -14.21 -6.20
CA ALA A 43 -7.38 -14.96 -7.34
C ALA A 43 -7.96 -14.01 -8.41
N VAL A 44 -7.89 -14.43 -9.67
CA VAL A 44 -8.57 -13.80 -10.80
C VAL A 44 -9.42 -14.87 -11.48
N ASP A 45 -10.74 -14.69 -11.53
CA ASP A 45 -11.69 -15.64 -12.12
C ASP A 45 -11.51 -17.09 -11.64
N GLY A 46 -11.16 -17.28 -10.36
CA GLY A 46 -10.90 -18.59 -9.75
C GLY A 46 -9.50 -19.15 -10.00
N HIS A 47 -8.65 -18.48 -10.76
CA HIS A 47 -7.23 -18.82 -10.89
C HIS A 47 -6.42 -18.23 -9.74
N THR A 48 -5.71 -19.09 -9.02
CA THR A 48 -4.83 -18.73 -7.89
C THR A 48 -3.34 -18.87 -8.22
N ASN A 49 -3.00 -19.27 -9.44
CA ASN A 49 -1.60 -19.44 -9.85
C ASN A 49 -0.93 -18.08 -10.01
N ARG A 50 0.04 -17.81 -9.14
CA ARG A 50 0.77 -16.54 -9.09
C ARG A 50 1.52 -16.21 -10.36
N ASP A 51 2.14 -17.20 -11.01
CA ASP A 51 2.92 -16.96 -12.22
C ASP A 51 2.02 -16.46 -13.36
N ASN A 52 0.82 -17.05 -13.48
CA ASN A 52 -0.18 -16.62 -14.45
C ASN A 52 -0.67 -15.20 -14.14
N ILE A 53 -0.97 -14.90 -12.87
CA ILE A 53 -1.44 -13.57 -12.45
C ILE A 53 -0.37 -12.52 -12.75
N GLN A 54 0.90 -12.79 -12.46
CA GLN A 54 2.00 -11.88 -12.81
C GLN A 54 2.15 -11.69 -14.32
N GLU A 55 2.03 -12.75 -15.11
CA GLU A 55 2.08 -12.66 -16.57
C GLU A 55 0.93 -11.80 -17.13
N TRP A 56 -0.27 -11.91 -16.55
CA TRP A 56 -1.41 -11.08 -16.94
C TRP A 56 -1.18 -9.62 -16.58
N LEU A 57 -0.67 -9.33 -15.39
CA LEU A 57 -0.34 -7.97 -14.96
C LEU A 57 0.70 -7.32 -15.90
N LYS A 58 1.71 -8.05 -16.35
CA LYS A 58 2.72 -7.55 -17.32
C LYS A 58 2.13 -7.21 -18.69
N LYS A 59 0.99 -7.79 -19.05
CA LYS A 59 0.29 -7.54 -20.33
C LYS A 59 -0.76 -6.44 -20.23
N LEU A 60 -1.05 -5.94 -19.02
CA LEU A 60 -2.01 -4.86 -18.83
C LEU A 60 -1.49 -3.55 -19.42
N ARG A 61 -2.42 -2.74 -19.90
CA ARG A 61 -2.11 -1.36 -20.30
C ARG A 61 -1.89 -0.53 -19.04
N VAL A 62 -1.05 0.49 -19.14
CA VAL A 62 -0.75 1.41 -18.03
C VAL A 62 -2.03 1.97 -17.37
N GLY A 63 -3.04 2.31 -18.18
CA GLY A 63 -4.32 2.81 -17.66
C GLY A 63 -5.13 1.79 -16.85
N ASP A 64 -4.94 0.49 -17.07
CA ASP A 64 -5.60 -0.56 -16.29
C ASP A 64 -4.83 -0.86 -15.01
N VAL A 65 -3.50 -0.77 -15.04
CA VAL A 65 -2.66 -0.82 -13.83
C VAL A 65 -3.00 0.34 -12.90
N GLN A 66 -3.22 1.55 -13.43
CA GLN A 66 -3.64 2.69 -12.61
C GLN A 66 -4.95 2.44 -11.87
N LYS A 67 -5.96 1.84 -12.53
CA LYS A 67 -7.23 1.49 -11.86
C LYS A 67 -7.03 0.50 -10.71
N ILE A 68 -6.09 -0.43 -10.86
CA ILE A 68 -5.75 -1.37 -9.80
C ILE A 68 -5.06 -0.62 -8.65
N SER A 69 -4.13 0.29 -8.94
CA SER A 69 -3.48 1.14 -7.94
C SER A 69 -4.50 2.02 -7.18
N ASP A 70 -5.49 2.57 -7.87
CA ASP A 70 -6.54 3.38 -7.25
C ASP A 70 -7.41 2.52 -6.32
N ALA A 71 -7.81 1.31 -6.74
CA ALA A 71 -8.53 0.37 -5.89
C ALA A 71 -7.70 -0.10 -4.67
N VAL A 72 -6.38 -0.23 -4.83
CA VAL A 72 -5.45 -0.49 -3.72
C VAL A 72 -5.41 0.67 -2.74
N ALA A 73 -5.42 1.91 -3.23
CA ALA A 73 -5.45 3.10 -2.39
C ALA A 73 -6.75 3.19 -1.57
N GLU A 74 -7.90 2.84 -2.15
CA GLU A 74 -9.17 2.74 -1.42
C GLU A 74 -9.14 1.67 -0.31
N LEU A 75 -8.38 0.59 -0.51
CA LEU A 75 -8.17 -0.44 0.51
C LEU A 75 -7.16 0.00 1.60
N SER A 76 -6.44 1.10 1.42
CA SER A 76 -5.53 1.63 2.46
C SER A 76 -6.27 2.28 3.63
N ASP A 77 -7.54 2.68 3.43
CA ASP A 77 -8.47 3.08 4.49
C ASP A 77 -9.03 1.86 5.26
N TRP A 78 -8.65 0.64 4.89
CA TRP A 78 -9.06 -0.58 5.59
C TRP A 78 -8.24 -0.78 6.87
N GLY A 79 -8.67 -0.10 7.93
CA GLY A 79 -8.15 -0.21 9.29
C GLY A 79 -9.06 0.53 10.26
N ALA A 80 -9.04 0.19 11.55
CA ALA A 80 -9.64 1.07 12.53
C ALA A 80 -8.83 2.37 12.55
N GLU A 81 -9.46 3.54 12.38
CA GLU A 81 -8.89 4.79 12.85
C GLU A 81 -9.04 4.80 14.37
N PRO A 82 -8.01 4.53 15.18
CA PRO A 82 -8.17 4.68 16.61
C PRO A 82 -8.21 6.16 16.92
N THR A 83 -9.43 6.66 17.03
CA THR A 83 -9.70 7.94 17.65
C THR A 83 -9.72 7.72 19.16
N ALA A 84 -8.77 8.33 19.85
CA ALA A 84 -8.76 8.40 21.30
C ALA A 84 -9.31 9.78 21.70
N SER A 85 -10.44 9.81 22.42
CA SER A 85 -10.93 11.06 22.99
C SER A 85 -10.12 11.37 24.24
N VAL A 86 -9.31 12.43 24.19
CA VAL A 86 -8.38 12.81 25.26
C VAL A 86 -8.80 14.15 25.83
N GLU A 87 -8.76 14.26 27.15
CA GLU A 87 -9.02 15.51 27.86
C GLU A 87 -7.68 16.20 28.16
N CYS A 88 -7.55 17.45 27.72
CA CYS A 88 -6.38 18.26 28.06
C CYS A 88 -6.33 18.49 29.57
N LYS A 89 -5.23 18.09 30.22
CA LYS A 89 -5.07 18.27 31.68
C LYS A 89 -5.00 19.73 32.11
N ASP A 90 -4.62 20.64 31.21
CA ASP A 90 -4.40 22.05 31.53
C ASP A 90 -5.62 22.94 31.25
N CYS A 91 -6.43 22.63 30.21
CA CYS A 91 -7.61 23.43 29.86
C CYS A 91 -8.95 22.67 29.99
N GLY A 92 -8.94 21.36 30.25
CA GLY A 92 -10.14 20.52 30.37
C GLY A 92 -10.90 20.29 29.06
N GLU A 93 -10.37 20.77 27.94
CA GLU A 93 -11.00 20.62 26.63
C GLU A 93 -10.80 19.19 26.10
N LYS A 94 -11.88 18.60 25.58
CA LYS A 94 -11.86 17.27 24.97
C LYS A 94 -11.58 17.41 23.49
N PHE A 95 -10.62 16.64 23.01
CA PHE A 95 -10.29 16.57 21.60
C PHE A 95 -10.03 15.13 21.21
N ASP A 96 -10.40 14.81 19.97
CA ASP A 96 -10.18 13.48 19.41
C ASP A 96 -8.79 13.44 18.77
N LEU A 97 -7.95 12.56 19.30
CA LEU A 97 -6.62 12.27 18.79
C LEU A 97 -6.72 11.04 17.88
N THR A 98 -6.55 11.25 16.59
CA THR A 98 -6.32 10.13 15.67
C THR A 98 -4.90 9.63 15.89
N VAL A 99 -4.75 8.42 16.44
CA VAL A 99 -3.43 7.79 16.56
C VAL A 99 -3.13 7.08 15.24
N PRO A 100 -2.13 7.50 14.45
CA PRO A 100 -1.79 6.80 13.22
C PRO A 100 -1.24 5.42 13.57
N VAL A 101 -2.01 4.36 13.34
CA VAL A 101 -1.55 2.96 13.50
C VAL A 101 -0.78 2.51 12.26
N ASN A 102 -0.06 3.43 11.63
CA ASN A 102 0.88 3.05 10.60
C ASN A 102 2.13 2.53 11.31
N PRO A 103 2.45 1.23 11.22
CA PRO A 103 3.63 0.65 11.87
C PRO A 103 4.93 1.33 11.42
N VAL A 104 4.98 2.01 10.27
CA VAL A 104 6.14 2.80 9.84
C VAL A 104 6.32 4.05 10.71
N SER A 105 5.23 4.68 11.17
CA SER A 105 5.25 5.85 12.05
C SER A 105 5.68 5.51 13.48
N PHE A 106 5.56 4.24 13.89
CA PHE A 106 5.88 3.77 15.24
C PHE A 106 7.37 3.43 15.44
N PHE A 107 8.12 3.23 14.35
CA PHE A 107 9.55 2.84 14.38
C PHE A 107 10.49 3.91 13.80
N MET A 108 9.99 5.11 13.51
CA MET A 108 10.79 6.25 13.06
C MET A 108 11.15 7.18 14.23
#